data_AF-A0A3M2A992-F1
#
_entry.id   AF-A0A3M2A992-F1
#
_cell.length_a   1.000
_cell.length_b   1.000
_cell.length_c   1.000
_cell.angle_alpha   90.00
_cell.angle_beta   90.00
_cell.angle_gamma   90.00
#
_symmetry.space_group_name_H-M   'P 1'
#
loop_
_entity.id
_entity.type
_entity.pdbx_description
1 polymer ?
#
loop_
_entity_poly.entity_id
_entity_poly.type
_entity_poly.pdbx_seq_one_letter_code
_entity_poly.pdbx_strand_id
1 'polypeptide(L)' 'MAYKDLREFLIVLERERELVKVKERVSPLLEITEITDRVCKMKGGGKALLFENVEG' A
#
# COMPACT_ATOMS: atom_id res chain seq x y z
N MET A 1 0.95 -7.81 19.92
CA MET A 1 1.54 -9.08 19.49
C MET A 1 2.45 -8.79 18.31
N ALA A 2 3.61 -9.42 18.24
CA ALA A 2 4.42 -9.37 17.02
C ALA A 2 3.71 -10.19 15.94
N TYR A 3 3.60 -9.67 14.73
CA TYR A 3 3.14 -10.44 13.57
C TYR A 3 4.23 -11.46 13.20
N LYS A 4 3.84 -12.66 12.83
CA LYS A 4 4.73 -13.75 12.43
C LYS A 4 5.51 -13.42 11.16
N ASP A 5 4.86 -12.75 10.22
CA ASP A 5 5.45 -12.29 8.97
C ASP A 5 4.65 -11.12 8.36
N LEU A 6 5.11 -10.63 7.21
CA LEU A 6 4.46 -9.55 6.47
C LEU A 6 3.05 -9.92 6.00
N ARG A 7 2.77 -11.18 5.67
CA ARG A 7 1.45 -11.60 5.17
C ARG A 7 0.41 -11.52 6.27
N GLU A 8 0.76 -11.96 7.49
CA GLU A 8 -0.10 -11.78 8.65
C GLU A 8 -0.36 -10.30 8.94
N PHE A 9 0.67 -9.46 8.83
CA PHE A 9 0.50 -8.01 8.98
C PHE A 9 -0.46 -7.42 7.93
N LEU A 10 -0.34 -7.82 6.67
CA LEU A 10 -1.24 -7.39 5.59
C LEU A 10 -2.70 -7.79 5.86
N ILE A 11 -2.95 -9.00 6.38
CA ILE A 11 -4.31 -9.45 6.76
C ILE A 11 -4.91 -8.53 7.83
N VAL A 12 -4.11 -8.13 8.82
CA VAL A 12 -4.57 -7.22 9.87
C VAL A 12 -4.89 -5.85 9.29
N LEU A 13 -4.01 -5.29 8.44
CA LEU A 13 -4.28 -4.01 7.77
C LEU A 13 -5.56 -4.06 6.91
N GLU A 14 -5.80 -5.15 6.19
CA GLU A 14 -7.02 -5.34 5.40
C GLU A 14 -8.27 -5.40 6.29
N ARG A 15 -8.22 -6.13 7.41
CA ARG A 15 -9.33 -6.22 8.37
C ARG A 15 -9.68 -4.87 8.99
N GLU A 16 -8.68 -4.08 9.36
CA GLU A 16 -8.87 -2.75 9.97
C GLU A 16 -9.19 -1.65 8.93
N ARG A 17 -9.30 -1.99 7.64
CA ARG A 17 -9.50 -1.05 6.52
C ARG A 17 -8.37 -0.02 6.35
N GLU A 18 -7.16 -0.41 6.76
CA GLU A 18 -5.91 0.37 6.68
C GLU A 18 -5.03 -0.04 5.48
N LEU A 19 -5.45 -1.02 4.68
CA LEU A 19 -4.80 -1.43 3.43
C LEU A 19 -5.60 -0.99 2.20
N VAL A 20 -4.92 -0.37 1.24
CA VAL A 20 -5.45 -0.10 -0.10
C VAL A 20 -4.68 -0.96 -1.10
N LYS A 21 -5.41 -1.74 -1.90
CA LYS A 21 -4.85 -2.55 -3.00
C LYS A 21 -5.01 -1.77 -4.31
N VAL A 22 -3.88 -1.46 -4.95
CA VAL A 22 -3.82 -0.78 -6.25
C VAL A 22 -3.65 -1.86 -7.31
N LYS A 23 -4.71 -2.06 -8.12
CA LYS A 23 -4.79 -3.14 -9.13
C LYS A 23 -4.40 -2.67 -10.52
N GLU A 24 -4.49 -1.36 -10.72
CA GLU A 24 -4.07 -0.65 -11.89
C GLU A 24 -2.59 -0.90 -12.14
N ARG A 25 -2.21 -0.99 -13.42
CA ARG A 25 -0.82 -1.14 -13.82
C ARG A 25 -0.07 0.15 -13.49
N VAL A 26 1.02 0.05 -12.75
CA VAL A 26 1.84 1.19 -12.32
C VAL A 26 3.31 0.99 -12.65
N SER A 27 3.99 2.06 -13.04
CA SER A 27 5.42 2.06 -13.29
C SER A 27 6.21 2.07 -11.98
N PRO A 28 7.29 1.27 -11.85
CA PRO A 28 8.18 1.38 -10.71
C PRO A 28 9.03 2.66 -10.78
N LEU A 29 9.14 3.30 -11.96
CA LEU A 29 9.93 4.49 -12.14
C LEU A 29 9.12 5.74 -11.78
N LEU A 30 9.35 6.25 -10.57
CA LEU A 30 8.80 7.48 -10.00
C LEU A 30 7.28 7.50 -9.73
N GLU A 31 6.47 6.72 -10.44
CA GLU A 31 5.01 6.69 -10.25
C GLU A 31 4.61 6.13 -8.89
N ILE A 32 5.11 4.94 -8.49
CA ILE A 32 4.86 4.37 -7.15
C ILE A 32 5.25 5.36 -6.04
N THR A 33 6.38 6.06 -6.21
CA THR A 33 6.85 7.04 -5.21
C THR A 33 5.96 8.28 -5.14
N GLU A 34 5.46 8.80 -6.27
CA GLU A 34 4.49 9.91 -6.28
C GLU A 34 3.21 9.51 -5.56
N ILE A 35 2.65 8.35 -5.92
CA ILE A 35 1.39 7.87 -5.35
C ILE A 35 1.54 7.72 -3.83
N THR A 36 2.64 7.10 -3.39
CA THR A 36 2.93 6.90 -1.97
C THR A 36 3.09 8.25 -1.25
N ASP A 37 3.87 9.18 -1.80
CA ASP A 37 4.10 10.50 -1.21
C ASP A 37 2.79 11.28 -1.01
N ARG A 38 1.93 11.28 -2.04
CA ARG A 38 0.61 11.90 -1.99
C ARG A 38 -0.29 11.25 -0.94
N VAL A 39 -0.40 9.93 -0.90
CA VAL A 39 -1.24 9.22 0.09
C VAL A 39 -0.76 9.45 1.52
N CYS A 40 0.55 9.48 1.77
CA CYS A 40 1.10 9.76 3.10
C CYS A 40 0.78 11.19 3.57
N LYS A 41 0.74 12.17 2.66
CA LYS A 41 0.51 13.59 2.98
C LYS A 41 -0.96 14.01 2.95
N MET A 42 -1.86 13.17 2.44
CA MET A 42 -3.29 13.45 2.43
C MET A 42 -3.86 13.52 3.86
N LYS A 43 -4.82 14.43 4.08
CA LYS A 43 -5.57 14.49 5.35
C LYS A 43 -6.39 13.20 5.50
N GLY A 44 -6.20 12.49 6.60
CA GLY A 44 -6.79 11.15 6.78
C GLY A 44 -6.18 10.07 5.88
N GLY A 45 -5.02 10.35 5.28
CA GLY A 45 -4.19 9.40 4.55
C GLY A 45 -3.30 8.58 5.47
N GLY A 46 -2.18 8.07 4.94
CA GLY A 46 -1.26 7.21 5.68
C GLY A 46 -1.61 5.72 5.67
N LYS A 47 -2.63 5.33 4.89
CA LYS A 47 -2.95 3.91 4.66
C LYS A 47 -1.79 3.21 3.95
N ALA A 48 -1.62 1.93 4.26
CA ALA A 48 -0.69 1.09 3.54
C ALA A 48 -1.17 0.87 2.10
N LEU A 49 -0.24 0.89 1.15
CA LEU A 49 -0.49 0.63 -0.26
C LEU A 49 0.13 -0.70 -0.66
N LEU A 50 -0.65 -1.54 -1.34
CA LEU A 50 -0.16 -2.76 -1.99
C LEU A 50 -0.39 -2.64 -3.49
N PHE A 51 0.70 -2.50 -4.25
CA PHE A 51 0.66 -2.46 -5.72
C PHE A 51 0.75 -3.89 -6.26
N GLU A 52 -0.31 -4.36 -6.93
CA GLU A 52 -0.43 -5.76 -7.38
C GLU A 52 0.03 -5.95 -8.84
N ASN A 53 0.17 -4.86 -9.61
CA ASN A 53 0.46 -4.88 -11.04
C ASN A 53 1.52 -3.82 -11.38
N VAL A 54 2.79 -4.15 -11.17
CA VAL A 54 3.92 -3.25 -11.45
C VAL A 54 4.53 -3.59 -12.81
N GLU A 55 4.83 -2.57 -13.62
CA GLU A 55 5.51 -2.77 -14.90
C GLU A 55 6.92 -3.36 -14.71
N GLY A 56 7.25 -4.38 -15.51
CA GLY A 56 8.53 -5.09 -15.45
C GLY A 56 8.33 -6.57 -15.70
#